data_AF-A0A0D2AJF7-F1
#
_entry.id   AF-A0A0D2AJF7-F1
#
_cell.length_a   1.000
_cell.length_b   1.000
_cell.length_c   1.000
_cell.angle_alpha   90.00
_cell.angle_beta   90.00
_cell.angle_gamma   90.00
#
_symmetry.space_group_name_H-M   'P 1'
#
loop_
_entity.id
_entity.type
_entity.pdbx_description
1 polymer ?
#
loop_
_entity_poly.entity_id
_entity_poly.type
_entity_poly.pdbx_seq_one_letter_code
_entity_poly.pdbx_strand_id
1 'polypeptide(L)'
;METLNFAAAMLSGSIVGDITMQDQIFSRYMSVCISFALMTAVTASAYLIHQDYLRFKSLGPGGTPSTWLGYLKIKFLGLFAIHDPYMPPAIPPEIYLNRVAYLTKKELPKRKGSRPVVRGIAPHRQLDQRPSSQIFAKLRKEIEGMGDRWPRRLRHGTSCLEKHGPGLFALQPINKSRHCSGEICHAHPSDGSMHLTLHPADAAIVVLRGWGERHPLSSGGWLARFVPQGFVMVYAPRTEEETEIVRKIVAAACWWIGGVDVDGKFGEGFQEEPLSDAEIEEQTKEFKRPEACPVPVFIRGSTG
;
A
#
# COMPACT_ATOMS: atom_id res chain seq x y z
N MET A 1 29.67 63.81 -45.80
CA MET A 1 28.24 64.13 -45.56
C MET A 1 27.52 63.08 -44.72
N GLU A 2 27.91 61.81 -44.76
CA GLU A 2 27.26 60.75 -43.96
C GLU A 2 27.48 60.87 -42.44
N THR A 3 28.64 61.36 -42.00
CA THR A 3 28.97 61.54 -40.57
C THR A 3 28.16 62.63 -39.87
N LEU A 4 27.72 63.66 -40.60
CA LEU A 4 26.88 64.75 -40.07
C LEU A 4 25.42 64.32 -39.90
N ASN A 5 24.90 63.48 -40.80
CA ASN A 5 23.53 62.95 -40.71
C ASN A 5 23.39 61.96 -39.54
N PHE A 6 24.43 61.18 -39.25
CA PHE A 6 24.43 60.26 -38.10
C PHE A 6 24.41 61.02 -36.76
N ALA A 7 25.21 62.09 -36.64
CA ALA A 7 25.24 62.94 -35.44
C ALA A 7 23.91 63.70 -35.24
N ALA A 8 23.27 64.17 -36.32
CA ALA A 8 21.98 64.85 -36.27
C ALA A 8 20.82 63.92 -35.82
N ALA A 9 20.81 62.66 -36.26
CA ALA A 9 19.81 61.66 -35.86
C ALA A 9 19.98 61.18 -34.40
N MET A 10 21.21 61.24 -33.87
CA MET A 10 21.48 61.02 -32.45
C MET A 10 21.02 62.22 -31.58
N LEU A 11 21.24 63.45 -32.04
CA LEU A 11 20.84 64.68 -31.34
C LEU A 11 19.32 64.93 -31.39
N SER A 12 18.60 64.43 -32.41
CA SER A 12 17.14 64.54 -32.54
C SER A 12 16.35 63.50 -31.73
N GLY A 13 17.03 62.61 -31.00
CA GLY A 13 16.41 61.55 -30.20
C GLY A 13 15.75 60.43 -31.02
N SER A 14 15.81 60.48 -32.36
CA SER A 14 15.11 59.54 -33.24
C SER A 14 15.69 58.12 -33.18
N ILE A 15 17.02 57.98 -33.12
CA ILE A 15 17.68 56.66 -32.98
C ILE A 15 17.40 56.03 -31.61
N VAL A 16 17.40 56.84 -30.54
CA VAL A 16 17.06 56.38 -29.19
C VAL A 16 15.57 56.02 -29.07
N GLY A 17 14.70 56.76 -29.74
CA GLY A 17 13.26 56.46 -29.86
C GLY A 17 12.99 55.13 -30.58
N ASP A 18 13.70 54.84 -31.67
CA ASP A 18 13.53 53.58 -32.42
C ASP A 18 14.08 52.38 -31.65
N ILE A 19 15.23 52.50 -30.97
CA ILE A 19 15.79 51.45 -30.10
C ILE A 19 14.84 51.17 -28.93
N THR A 20 14.34 52.20 -28.25
CA THR A 20 13.40 52.04 -27.13
C THR A 20 12.03 51.50 -27.57
N MET A 21 11.55 51.85 -28.77
CA MET A 21 10.34 51.27 -29.35
C MET A 21 10.53 49.79 -29.70
N GLN A 22 11.67 49.43 -30.30
CA GLN A 22 12.00 48.04 -30.64
C GLN A 22 12.19 47.17 -29.39
N ASP A 23 12.82 47.71 -28.34
CA ASP A 23 12.93 47.06 -27.03
C ASP A 23 11.57 46.88 -26.34
N GLN A 24 10.68 47.87 -26.43
CA GLN A 24 9.31 47.76 -25.92
C GLN A 24 8.49 46.72 -26.67
N ILE A 25 8.63 46.64 -28.00
CA ILE A 25 7.98 45.64 -28.83
C ILE A 25 8.51 44.25 -28.48
N PHE A 26 9.83 44.08 -28.39
CA PHE A 26 10.47 42.82 -27.99
C PHE A 26 10.03 42.39 -26.58
N SER A 27 9.99 43.31 -25.61
CA SER A 27 9.50 43.07 -24.26
C SER A 27 8.03 42.63 -24.24
N ARG A 28 7.16 43.24 -25.05
CA ARG A 28 5.76 42.82 -25.21
C ARG A 28 5.65 41.42 -25.83
N TYR A 29 6.42 41.12 -26.87
CA TYR A 29 6.45 39.78 -27.45
C TYR A 29 6.92 38.73 -26.44
N MET A 30 8.00 39.01 -25.72
CA MET A 30 8.51 38.13 -24.67
C MET A 30 7.47 37.92 -23.56
N SER A 31 6.79 38.98 -23.12
CA SER A 31 5.71 38.89 -22.12
C SER A 31 4.53 38.02 -22.60
N VAL A 32 4.12 38.15 -23.86
CA VAL A 32 3.07 37.31 -24.47
C VAL A 32 3.53 35.86 -24.56
N CYS A 33 4.76 35.60 -25.00
CA CYS A 33 5.31 34.24 -25.08
C CYS A 33 5.40 33.59 -23.70
N ILE A 34 5.88 34.31 -22.68
CA ILE A 34 5.94 33.83 -21.29
C ILE A 34 4.52 33.55 -20.78
N SER A 35 3.57 34.46 -21.00
CA SER A 35 2.18 34.27 -20.58
C SER A 35 1.55 33.05 -21.24
N PHE A 36 1.77 32.85 -22.54
CA PHE A 36 1.28 31.68 -23.27
C PHE A 36 1.92 30.37 -22.76
N ALA A 37 3.23 30.38 -22.51
CA ALA A 37 3.94 29.23 -21.94
C ALA A 37 3.42 28.88 -20.54
N LEU A 38 3.21 29.88 -19.67
CA LEU A 38 2.65 29.70 -18.34
C LEU A 38 1.21 29.14 -18.41
N MET A 39 0.36 29.70 -19.27
CA MET A 39 -1.00 29.19 -19.46
C MET A 39 -1.00 27.74 -19.94
N THR A 40 -0.15 27.41 -20.92
CA THR A 40 0.00 26.03 -21.41
C THR A 40 0.47 25.09 -20.30
N ALA A 41 1.45 25.51 -19.50
CA ALA A 41 1.96 24.73 -18.37
C ALA A 41 0.89 24.52 -17.28
N VAL A 42 0.10 25.56 -16.96
CA VAL A 42 -1.01 25.49 -15.99
C VAL A 42 -2.10 24.54 -16.49
N THR A 43 -2.53 24.68 -17.75
CA THR A 43 -3.55 23.81 -18.35
C THR A 43 -3.09 22.35 -18.42
N ALA A 44 -1.85 22.10 -18.86
CA ALA A 44 -1.28 20.76 -18.90
C ALA A 44 -1.18 20.16 -17.48
N SER A 45 -0.73 20.93 -16.50
CA SER A 45 -0.63 20.48 -15.10
C SER A 45 -2.01 20.15 -14.52
N ALA A 46 -3.01 21.01 -14.73
CA ALA A 46 -4.38 20.77 -14.30
C ALA A 46 -4.96 19.50 -14.93
N TYR A 47 -4.72 19.28 -16.22
CA TYR A 47 -5.12 18.06 -16.92
C TYR A 47 -4.46 16.82 -16.31
N LEU A 48 -3.14 16.84 -16.09
CA LEU A 48 -2.41 15.72 -15.52
C LEU A 48 -2.86 15.40 -14.09
N ILE A 49 -3.07 16.43 -13.26
CA ILE A 49 -3.58 16.29 -11.90
C ILE A 49 -4.99 15.70 -11.90
N HIS A 50 -5.87 16.16 -12.81
CA HIS A 50 -7.22 15.62 -12.94
C HIS A 50 -7.19 14.15 -13.37
N GLN A 51 -6.39 13.80 -14.37
CA GLN A 51 -6.22 12.41 -14.81
C GLN A 51 -5.69 11.51 -13.69
N ASP A 52 -4.72 12.01 -12.92
CA ASP A 52 -4.18 11.25 -11.79
C ASP A 52 -5.19 11.09 -10.65
N TYR A 53 -6.00 12.10 -10.38
CA TYR A 53 -7.12 12.00 -9.44
C TYR A 53 -8.16 10.98 -9.91
N LEU A 54 -8.50 10.93 -11.20
CA LEU A 54 -9.39 9.91 -11.75
C LEU A 54 -8.81 8.50 -11.62
N ARG A 55 -7.48 8.34 -11.83
CA ARG A 55 -6.80 7.06 -11.57
C ARG A 55 -6.88 6.66 -10.11
N PHE A 56 -6.64 7.60 -9.18
CA PHE A 56 -6.82 7.35 -7.74
C PHE A 56 -8.25 6.89 -7.43
N LYS A 57 -9.27 7.58 -7.97
CA LYS A 57 -10.68 7.16 -7.80
C LYS A 57 -10.96 5.78 -8.40
N SER A 58 -10.34 5.44 -9.53
CA SER A 58 -10.56 4.16 -10.21
C SER A 58 -10.06 2.94 -9.41
N LEU A 59 -9.19 3.15 -8.42
CA LEU A 59 -8.75 2.09 -7.49
C LEU A 59 -9.87 1.64 -6.53
N GLY A 60 -11.00 2.35 -6.51
CA GLY A 60 -12.15 2.04 -5.67
C GLY A 60 -11.99 2.54 -4.23
N PRO A 61 -12.90 2.13 -3.33
CA PRO A 61 -12.83 2.47 -1.92
C PRO A 61 -11.64 1.80 -1.24
N GLY A 62 -11.23 2.31 -0.07
CA GLY A 62 -10.20 1.72 0.77
C GLY A 62 -9.98 2.55 2.04
N GLY A 63 -8.82 2.41 2.68
CA GLY A 63 -8.51 3.14 3.92
C GLY A 63 -8.56 4.67 3.79
N THR A 64 -8.22 5.22 2.63
CA THR A 64 -8.32 6.67 2.36
C THR A 64 -9.55 6.98 1.50
N PRO A 65 -10.41 7.95 1.89
CA PRO A 65 -11.58 8.32 1.09
C PRO A 65 -11.24 8.78 -0.32
N SER A 66 -12.08 8.43 -1.30
CA SER A 66 -11.93 8.81 -2.71
C SER A 66 -12.36 10.28 -2.99
N THR A 67 -11.96 11.18 -2.10
CA THR A 67 -12.21 12.64 -2.17
C THR A 67 -10.94 13.37 -2.56
N TRP A 68 -11.05 14.66 -2.91
CA TRP A 68 -9.89 15.50 -3.21
C TRP A 68 -8.91 15.60 -2.03
N LEU A 69 -9.41 15.71 -0.80
CA LEU A 69 -8.57 15.70 0.41
C LEU A 69 -7.85 14.36 0.59
N GLY A 70 -8.53 13.23 0.31
CA GLY A 70 -7.90 11.92 0.31
C GLY A 70 -6.78 11.81 -0.74
N TYR A 71 -7.01 12.34 -1.94
CA TYR A 71 -6.00 12.39 -2.99
C TYR A 71 -4.76 13.20 -2.58
N LEU A 72 -4.93 14.41 -2.04
CA LEU A 72 -3.82 15.24 -1.55
C LEU A 72 -3.04 14.52 -0.44
N LYS A 73 -3.73 13.81 0.44
CA LYS A 73 -3.11 12.97 1.46
C LYS A 73 -2.27 11.85 0.85
N ILE A 74 -2.74 11.17 -0.20
CA ILE A 74 -1.93 10.16 -0.92
C ILE A 74 -0.71 10.79 -1.57
N LYS A 75 -0.83 11.98 -2.15
CA LYS A 75 0.34 12.69 -2.71
C LYS A 75 1.37 13.04 -1.65
N PHE A 76 0.93 13.50 -0.48
CA PHE A 76 1.81 13.74 0.66
C PHE A 76 2.48 12.44 1.15
N LEU A 77 1.72 11.36 1.32
CA LEU A 77 2.26 10.06 1.73
C LEU A 77 3.25 9.49 0.70
N GLY A 78 3.05 9.78 -0.59
CA GLY A 78 3.95 9.40 -1.67
C GLY A 78 5.37 9.95 -1.52
N LEU A 79 5.57 11.07 -0.81
CA LEU A 79 6.90 11.61 -0.49
C LEU A 79 7.72 10.69 0.42
N PHE A 80 7.05 9.79 1.14
CA PHE A 80 7.65 8.84 2.07
C PHE A 80 7.63 7.39 1.56
N ALA A 81 7.14 7.18 0.33
CA ALA A 81 7.07 5.87 -0.27
C ALA A 81 8.48 5.33 -0.56
N ILE A 82 8.68 4.03 -0.34
CA ILE A 82 9.89 3.33 -0.79
C ILE A 82 10.04 3.46 -2.30
N HIS A 83 11.27 3.63 -2.74
CA HIS A 83 11.57 3.80 -4.16
C HIS A 83 11.31 2.51 -4.97
N ASP A 84 11.75 1.37 -4.43
CA ASP A 84 11.56 0.06 -5.06
C ASP A 84 10.81 -0.90 -4.11
N PRO A 85 9.54 -1.24 -4.40
CA PRO A 85 8.76 -2.18 -3.60
C PRO A 85 9.20 -3.65 -3.79
N TYR A 86 10.06 -3.94 -4.76
CA TYR A 86 10.62 -5.27 -5.02
C TYR A 86 11.94 -5.52 -4.30
N MET A 87 12.51 -4.51 -3.63
CA MET A 87 13.66 -4.73 -2.76
C MET A 87 13.24 -5.34 -1.43
N PRO A 88 13.91 -6.41 -0.96
CA PRO A 88 13.60 -7.01 0.33
C PRO A 88 13.78 -6.00 1.48
N PRO A 89 13.01 -6.11 2.57
CA PRO A 89 13.23 -5.26 3.73
C PRO A 89 14.59 -5.57 4.38
N ALA A 90 15.24 -4.53 4.93
CA ALA A 90 16.39 -4.74 5.80
C ALA A 90 15.96 -5.56 7.03
N ILE A 91 16.84 -6.43 7.52
CA ILE A 91 16.54 -7.30 8.65
C ILE A 91 17.39 -6.84 9.84
N PRO A 92 16.80 -6.17 10.85
CA PRO A 92 17.54 -5.74 12.04
C PRO A 92 18.07 -6.94 12.81
N PRO A 93 19.32 -6.95 13.29
CA PRO A 93 19.86 -8.08 14.07
C PRO A 93 19.01 -8.43 15.29
N GLU A 94 18.44 -7.43 15.95
CA GLU A 94 17.56 -7.58 17.12
C GLU A 94 16.29 -8.40 16.83
N ILE A 95 15.82 -8.43 15.58
CA ILE A 95 14.57 -9.14 15.27
C ILE A 95 14.71 -10.66 15.45
N TYR A 96 15.92 -11.17 15.23
CA TYR A 96 16.25 -12.58 15.41
C TYR A 96 16.26 -13.00 16.89
N LEU A 97 16.34 -12.04 17.82
CA LEU A 97 16.21 -12.32 19.26
C LEU A 97 14.77 -12.63 19.66
N ASN A 98 13.79 -12.15 18.89
CA ASN A 98 12.37 -12.28 19.24
C ASN A 98 11.74 -13.57 18.72
N ARG A 99 12.01 -13.95 17.46
CA ARG A 99 11.45 -15.16 16.84
C ARG A 99 12.17 -15.51 15.54
N VAL A 100 12.25 -16.80 15.23
CA VAL A 100 12.80 -17.27 13.94
C VAL A 100 11.77 -17.13 12.81
N ALA A 101 12.29 -17.01 11.59
CA ALA A 101 11.50 -17.00 10.35
C ALA A 101 10.74 -18.32 10.14
N TYR A 102 9.52 -18.25 9.59
CA TYR A 102 8.65 -19.41 9.38
C TYR A 102 8.86 -20.09 8.03
N LEU A 103 9.23 -19.32 7.01
CA LEU A 103 9.35 -19.77 5.64
C LEU A 103 10.79 -20.11 5.31
N THR A 104 10.95 -21.17 4.55
CA THR A 104 12.22 -21.52 3.92
C THR A 104 12.16 -21.27 2.42
N LYS A 105 13.33 -21.03 1.84
CA LYS A 105 13.52 -20.89 0.38
C LYS A 105 13.04 -22.12 -0.42
N LYS A 106 12.92 -23.30 0.20
CA LYS A 106 12.48 -24.53 -0.46
C LYS A 106 10.95 -24.61 -0.55
N GLU A 107 10.23 -24.03 0.42
CA GLU A 107 8.77 -24.09 0.50
C GLU A 107 8.06 -23.12 -0.44
N LEU A 108 8.70 -22.00 -0.78
CA LEU A 108 8.16 -21.01 -1.72
C LEU A 108 8.91 -21.08 -3.05
N PRO A 109 8.43 -21.84 -4.05
CA PRO A 109 9.03 -21.81 -5.39
C PRO A 109 8.93 -20.41 -6.00
N LYS A 110 9.72 -20.11 -7.05
CA LYS A 110 9.54 -18.85 -7.78
C LYS A 110 8.17 -18.83 -8.45
N ARG A 111 7.42 -17.74 -8.31
CA ARG A 111 6.13 -17.55 -8.98
C ARG A 111 6.35 -17.53 -10.50
N LYS A 112 5.48 -18.22 -11.25
CA LYS A 112 5.57 -18.32 -12.71
C LYS A 112 5.06 -17.03 -13.38
N GLY A 113 5.74 -16.56 -14.42
CA GLY A 113 5.33 -15.40 -15.21
C GLY A 113 5.73 -14.05 -14.59
N SER A 114 5.27 -12.97 -15.20
CA SER A 114 5.52 -11.61 -14.72
C SER A 114 4.73 -11.28 -13.46
N ARG A 115 5.24 -10.33 -12.68
CA ARG A 115 4.48 -9.72 -11.57
C ARG A 115 3.23 -9.03 -12.11
N PRO A 116 2.15 -8.99 -11.33
CA PRO A 116 0.98 -8.20 -11.70
C PRO A 116 1.29 -6.71 -11.60
N VAL A 117 0.51 -5.91 -12.33
CA VAL A 117 0.52 -4.46 -12.27
C VAL A 117 -0.19 -4.01 -11.00
N VAL A 118 0.53 -3.29 -10.15
CA VAL A 118 0.03 -2.76 -8.89
C VAL A 118 0.10 -1.24 -8.88
N ARG A 119 -0.90 -0.61 -8.28
CA ARG A 119 -1.01 0.85 -8.17
C ARG A 119 -1.56 1.29 -6.81
N GLY A 120 -1.21 2.51 -6.43
CA GLY A 120 -1.75 3.17 -5.25
C GLY A 120 -0.93 2.96 -3.98
N ILE A 121 -1.32 3.65 -2.92
CA ILE A 121 -0.74 3.58 -1.58
C ILE A 121 -1.83 3.21 -0.57
N ALA A 122 -2.97 3.91 -0.63
CA ALA A 122 -4.18 3.56 0.11
C ALA A 122 -5.38 4.16 -0.65
N PRO A 123 -6.16 3.37 -1.40
CA PRO A 123 -6.02 1.93 -1.61
C PRO A 123 -4.75 1.56 -2.40
N HIS A 124 -4.19 0.38 -2.10
CA HIS A 124 -3.10 -0.28 -2.84
C HIS A 124 -3.72 -1.51 -3.52
N ARG A 125 -3.72 -1.56 -4.85
CA ARG A 125 -4.55 -2.50 -5.63
C ARG A 125 -3.80 -3.19 -6.75
N GLN A 126 -4.15 -4.45 -6.96
CA GLN A 126 -3.73 -5.25 -8.11
C GLN A 126 -4.69 -4.99 -9.29
N LEU A 127 -4.14 -4.63 -10.46
CA LEU A 127 -4.95 -4.21 -11.61
C LEU A 127 -5.22 -5.32 -12.63
N ASP A 128 -4.37 -6.33 -12.69
CA ASP A 128 -4.45 -7.48 -13.59
C ASP A 128 -4.23 -8.80 -12.82
N GLN A 129 -4.21 -9.93 -13.53
CA GLN A 129 -4.03 -11.27 -12.95
C GLN A 129 -4.97 -11.58 -11.76
N ARG A 130 -6.21 -11.08 -11.82
CA ARG A 130 -7.25 -11.33 -10.81
C ARG A 130 -7.63 -12.81 -10.78
N PRO A 131 -7.98 -13.36 -9.60
CA PRO A 131 -8.42 -14.73 -9.49
C PRO A 131 -9.81 -14.89 -10.12
N SER A 132 -10.17 -16.12 -10.51
CA SER A 132 -11.57 -16.45 -10.72
C SER A 132 -12.33 -16.39 -9.38
N SER A 133 -13.66 -16.26 -9.44
CA SER A 133 -14.51 -16.29 -8.24
C SER A 133 -14.33 -17.56 -7.41
N GLN A 134 -14.11 -18.70 -8.08
CA GLN A 134 -13.86 -19.99 -7.44
C GLN A 134 -12.53 -20.01 -6.67
N ILE A 135 -11.45 -19.51 -7.28
CA ILE A 135 -10.14 -19.44 -6.63
C ILE A 135 -10.15 -18.48 -5.45
N PHE A 136 -10.82 -17.31 -5.59
CA PHE A 136 -10.97 -16.38 -4.48
C PHE A 136 -11.82 -16.95 -3.34
N ALA A 137 -12.91 -17.67 -3.65
CA ALA A 137 -13.72 -18.35 -2.65
C ALA A 137 -12.92 -19.43 -1.91
N LYS A 138 -12.06 -20.18 -2.62
CA LYS A 138 -11.14 -21.15 -2.01
C LYS A 138 -10.15 -20.48 -1.07
N LEU A 139 -9.52 -19.40 -1.51
CA LEU A 139 -8.61 -18.61 -0.68
C LEU A 139 -9.30 -18.10 0.60
N ARG A 140 -10.52 -17.56 0.46
CA ARG A 140 -11.34 -17.12 1.59
C ARG A 140 -11.59 -18.26 2.57
N LYS A 141 -11.99 -19.44 2.08
CA LYS A 141 -12.24 -20.62 2.90
C LYS A 141 -10.99 -21.09 3.65
N GLU A 142 -9.81 -21.02 3.02
CA GLU A 142 -8.55 -21.35 3.69
C GLU A 142 -8.26 -20.40 4.87
N ILE A 143 -8.50 -19.10 4.69
CA ILE A 143 -8.30 -18.08 5.73
C ILE A 143 -9.31 -18.29 6.88
N GLU A 144 -10.60 -18.47 6.55
CA GLU A 144 -11.65 -18.74 7.54
C GLU A 144 -11.33 -20.02 8.33
N GLY A 145 -10.98 -21.10 7.62
CA GLY A 145 -10.63 -22.37 8.23
C GLY A 145 -9.37 -22.34 9.11
N MET A 146 -8.44 -21.40 8.91
CA MET A 146 -7.35 -21.19 9.88
C MET A 146 -7.84 -20.64 11.21
N GLY A 147 -8.81 -19.71 11.17
CA GLY A 147 -9.46 -19.19 12.37
C GLY A 147 -10.23 -20.29 13.09
N ASP A 148 -10.97 -21.11 12.35
CA ASP A 148 -11.80 -22.18 12.91
C ASP A 148 -10.99 -23.29 13.57
N ARG A 149 -9.78 -23.60 13.06
CA ARG A 149 -8.89 -24.64 13.62
C ARG A 149 -8.15 -24.22 14.89
N TRP A 150 -8.01 -22.92 15.10
CA TRP A 150 -7.27 -22.34 16.22
C TRP A 150 -8.11 -21.29 16.97
N PRO A 151 -9.34 -21.62 17.39
CA PRO A 151 -10.33 -20.62 17.79
C PRO A 151 -9.97 -19.92 19.11
N ARG A 152 -9.08 -20.51 19.95
CA ARG A 152 -8.61 -19.89 21.20
C ARG A 152 -7.50 -18.87 20.97
N ARG A 153 -6.89 -18.84 19.78
CA ARG A 153 -5.75 -17.96 19.45
C ARG A 153 -5.99 -17.08 18.23
N LEU A 154 -6.78 -17.56 17.27
CA LEU A 154 -7.10 -16.92 16.01
C LEU A 154 -8.61 -16.72 15.86
N ARG A 155 -8.98 -15.78 15.01
CA ARG A 155 -10.37 -15.54 14.63
C ARG A 155 -10.43 -14.93 13.23
N HIS A 156 -11.38 -15.37 12.42
CA HIS A 156 -11.67 -14.73 11.14
C HIS A 156 -12.80 -13.70 11.28
N GLY A 157 -12.84 -12.70 10.40
CA GLY A 157 -13.86 -11.65 10.44
C GLY A 157 -13.69 -10.62 9.33
N THR A 158 -14.39 -9.50 9.42
CA THR A 158 -14.21 -8.38 8.48
C THR A 158 -12.95 -7.59 8.82
N SER A 159 -12.10 -7.31 7.83
CA SER A 159 -10.89 -6.48 8.00
C SER A 159 -11.21 -5.09 8.56
N CYS A 160 -10.38 -4.59 9.46
CA CYS A 160 -10.50 -3.25 10.01
C CYS A 160 -9.91 -2.19 9.07
N LEU A 161 -8.90 -2.55 8.26
CA LEU A 161 -8.25 -1.66 7.29
C LEU A 161 -9.07 -1.52 6.00
N GLU A 162 -9.50 -2.64 5.43
CA GLU A 162 -10.28 -2.66 4.20
C GLU A 162 -11.77 -2.37 4.46
N LYS A 163 -12.23 -2.61 5.70
CA LYS A 163 -13.64 -2.52 6.14
C LYS A 163 -14.58 -3.49 5.43
N HIS A 164 -14.04 -4.33 4.56
CA HIS A 164 -14.73 -5.31 3.73
C HIS A 164 -13.80 -6.52 3.52
N GLY A 165 -14.37 -7.69 3.21
CA GLY A 165 -13.59 -8.89 2.88
C GLY A 165 -13.08 -9.69 4.08
N PRO A 166 -12.56 -10.90 3.82
CA PRO A 166 -12.10 -11.80 4.86
C PRO A 166 -10.77 -11.32 5.43
N GLY A 167 -10.73 -11.17 6.76
CA GLY A 167 -9.54 -10.91 7.55
C GLY A 167 -9.33 -11.98 8.61
N LEU A 168 -8.08 -12.16 9.02
CA LEU A 168 -7.67 -13.06 10.09
C LEU A 168 -6.99 -12.26 11.19
N PHE A 169 -7.30 -12.56 12.44
CA PHE A 169 -6.86 -11.82 13.62
C PHE A 169 -6.28 -12.77 14.66
N ALA A 170 -5.20 -12.38 15.31
CA ALA A 170 -4.70 -12.97 16.54
C ALA A 170 -5.42 -12.35 17.74
N LEU A 171 -5.93 -13.17 18.66
CA LEU A 171 -6.56 -12.71 19.89
C LEU A 171 -5.53 -12.13 20.87
N GLN A 172 -4.35 -12.75 20.92
CA GLN A 172 -3.23 -12.32 21.75
C GLN A 172 -2.00 -12.06 20.88
N PRO A 173 -1.95 -10.93 20.16
CA PRO A 173 -0.84 -10.62 19.28
C PRO A 173 0.44 -10.35 20.07
N ILE A 174 1.49 -11.10 19.74
CA ILE A 174 2.85 -10.95 20.27
C ILE A 174 3.50 -9.73 19.61
N ASN A 175 3.45 -9.67 18.27
CA ASN A 175 3.96 -8.55 17.50
C ASN A 175 2.79 -7.64 17.10
N LYS A 176 2.43 -6.72 18.01
CA LYS A 176 1.32 -5.79 17.81
C LYS A 176 1.64 -4.79 16.69
N SER A 177 1.00 -4.94 15.53
CA SER A 177 0.83 -3.81 14.63
C SER A 177 -0.12 -2.81 15.29
N ARG A 178 0.31 -1.57 15.53
CA ARG A 178 -0.56 -0.52 16.09
C ARG A 178 -1.77 -0.16 15.21
N HIS A 179 -1.91 -0.77 14.03
CA HIS A 179 -2.88 -0.36 13.01
C HIS A 179 -4.19 -1.08 13.07
N CYS A 180 -4.23 -2.33 13.52
CA CYS A 180 -5.44 -3.11 13.75
C CYS A 180 -5.09 -4.22 14.73
N SER A 181 -5.73 -4.24 15.90
CA SER A 181 -5.37 -5.07 17.06
C SER A 181 -5.28 -6.56 16.75
N GLY A 182 -4.10 -6.98 16.32
CA GLY A 182 -3.81 -8.37 15.95
C GLY A 182 -4.25 -8.78 14.54
N GLU A 183 -4.60 -7.87 13.64
CA GLU A 183 -4.90 -8.25 12.25
C GLU A 183 -3.66 -8.84 11.57
N ILE A 184 -3.75 -10.12 11.22
CA ILE A 184 -2.69 -10.91 10.59
C ILE A 184 -2.68 -10.65 9.09
N CYS A 185 -3.85 -10.77 8.47
CA CYS A 185 -4.04 -10.54 7.04
C CYS A 185 -5.46 -10.07 6.72
N HIS A 186 -5.63 -9.47 5.54
CA HIS A 186 -6.93 -9.27 4.90
C HIS A 186 -6.83 -9.41 3.38
N ALA A 187 -7.81 -10.09 2.78
CA ALA A 187 -7.91 -10.21 1.34
C ALA A 187 -8.88 -9.19 0.75
N HIS A 188 -8.49 -8.58 -0.36
CA HIS A 188 -9.26 -7.61 -1.12
C HIS A 188 -10.31 -8.34 -1.97
N PRO A 189 -11.62 -8.15 -1.73
CA PRO A 189 -12.65 -8.75 -2.59
C PRO A 189 -12.63 -8.24 -4.03
N SER A 190 -12.09 -7.04 -4.26
CA SER A 190 -12.08 -6.36 -5.56
C SER A 190 -11.07 -6.93 -6.55
N ASP A 191 -9.92 -7.42 -6.07
CA ASP A 191 -8.83 -7.89 -6.92
C ASP A 191 -8.19 -9.22 -6.48
N GLY A 192 -8.52 -9.71 -5.29
CA GLY A 192 -8.05 -10.98 -4.75
C GLY A 192 -6.65 -10.96 -4.13
N SER A 193 -5.94 -9.84 -4.21
CA SER A 193 -4.68 -9.64 -3.48
C SER A 193 -4.94 -9.49 -1.99
N MET A 194 -3.89 -9.52 -1.17
CA MET A 194 -4.03 -9.38 0.28
C MET A 194 -2.88 -8.62 0.89
N HIS A 195 -3.14 -7.96 2.01
CA HIS A 195 -2.10 -7.44 2.87
C HIS A 195 -1.92 -8.31 4.10
N LEU A 196 -0.67 -8.44 4.55
CA LEU A 196 -0.29 -9.13 5.77
C LEU A 196 1.06 -8.64 6.29
N THR A 197 1.33 -8.93 7.57
CA THR A 197 2.61 -8.60 8.20
C THR A 197 3.42 -9.87 8.46
N LEU A 198 4.65 -9.91 7.94
CA LEU A 198 5.58 -11.03 8.10
C LEU A 198 6.80 -10.66 8.94
N HIS A 199 7.50 -11.68 9.42
CA HIS A 199 8.90 -11.54 9.82
C HIS A 199 9.70 -11.00 8.61
N PRO A 200 10.64 -10.04 8.76
CA PRO A 200 11.34 -9.44 7.60
C PRO A 200 12.09 -10.45 6.72
N ALA A 201 12.63 -11.53 7.28
CA ALA A 201 13.22 -12.61 6.50
C ALA A 201 12.19 -13.37 5.64
N ASP A 202 10.97 -13.59 6.14
CA ASP A 202 9.89 -14.23 5.38
C ASP A 202 9.38 -13.28 4.29
N ALA A 203 9.22 -11.99 4.62
CA ALA A 203 8.90 -10.94 3.63
C ALA A 203 9.95 -10.89 2.51
N ALA A 204 11.24 -10.99 2.85
CA ALA A 204 12.31 -11.04 1.87
C ALA A 204 12.17 -12.25 0.93
N ILE A 205 11.82 -13.43 1.44
CA ILE A 205 11.57 -14.62 0.61
C ILE A 205 10.36 -14.39 -0.30
N VAL A 206 9.23 -13.91 0.23
CA VAL A 206 8.00 -13.65 -0.53
C VAL A 206 8.27 -12.68 -1.69
N VAL A 207 8.96 -11.57 -1.40
CA VAL A 207 9.30 -10.56 -2.40
C VAL A 207 10.27 -11.14 -3.42
N LEU A 208 11.40 -11.72 -3.01
CA LEU A 208 12.41 -12.25 -3.93
C LEU A 208 11.91 -13.41 -4.80
N ARG A 209 10.89 -14.15 -4.34
CA ARG A 209 10.26 -15.24 -5.08
C ARG A 209 9.10 -14.80 -5.98
N GLY A 210 8.74 -13.51 -5.97
CA GLY A 210 7.73 -12.96 -6.87
C GLY A 210 6.29 -13.16 -6.40
N TRP A 211 6.07 -13.51 -5.14
CA TRP A 211 4.74 -13.74 -4.58
C TRP A 211 4.07 -12.47 -4.04
N GLY A 212 4.85 -11.42 -3.81
CA GLY A 212 4.34 -10.14 -3.37
C GLY A 212 5.34 -9.01 -3.55
N GLU A 213 4.91 -7.84 -3.12
CA GLU A 213 5.73 -6.63 -3.05
C GLU A 213 5.53 -5.95 -1.71
N ARG A 214 6.51 -5.15 -1.31
CA ARG A 214 6.39 -4.35 -0.09
C ARG A 214 5.34 -3.28 -0.26
N HIS A 215 4.62 -2.99 0.81
CA HIS A 215 3.73 -1.84 0.82
C HIS A 215 4.56 -0.55 0.68
N PRO A 216 4.12 0.47 -0.10
CA PRO A 216 4.89 1.68 -0.35
C PRO A 216 5.39 2.38 0.93
N LEU A 217 4.61 2.33 2.02
CA LEU A 217 4.95 2.96 3.30
C LEU A 217 5.72 2.06 4.29
N SER A 218 6.17 0.87 3.88
CA SER A 218 6.89 -0.10 4.73
C SER A 218 8.41 0.21 4.85
N SER A 219 8.80 1.48 4.76
CA SER A 219 10.21 1.90 4.74
C SER A 219 10.96 1.64 6.05
N GLY A 220 10.25 1.54 7.18
CA GLY A 220 10.84 1.36 8.51
C GLY A 220 10.98 2.69 9.28
N GLY A 221 11.88 2.74 10.26
CA GLY A 221 12.13 3.95 11.07
C GLY A 221 10.89 4.49 11.78
N TRP A 222 10.69 5.82 11.76
CA TRP A 222 9.47 6.48 12.28
C TRP A 222 8.20 5.82 11.74
N LEU A 223 8.20 5.42 10.46
CA LEU A 223 7.00 4.98 9.73
C LEU A 223 6.64 3.54 10.07
N ALA A 224 7.58 2.77 10.64
CA ALA A 224 7.30 1.44 11.18
C ALA A 224 6.18 1.47 12.22
N ARG A 225 5.97 2.60 12.90
CA ARG A 225 4.85 2.80 13.83
C ARG A 225 3.49 2.79 13.13
N PHE A 226 3.44 3.03 11.82
CA PHE A 226 2.26 3.17 10.96
C PHE A 226 2.06 2.03 9.96
N VAL A 227 3.16 1.52 9.43
CA VAL A 227 3.18 0.39 8.52
C VAL A 227 4.43 -0.42 8.85
N PRO A 228 4.28 -1.63 9.44
CA PRO A 228 5.43 -2.45 9.80
C PRO A 228 6.35 -2.70 8.60
N GLN A 229 7.65 -2.87 8.86
CA GLN A 229 8.63 -3.08 7.79
C GLN A 229 8.39 -4.38 7.00
N GLY A 230 7.85 -5.40 7.67
CA GLY A 230 7.42 -6.67 7.06
C GLY A 230 6.02 -6.64 6.45
N PHE A 231 5.39 -5.47 6.32
CA PHE A 231 4.06 -5.33 5.71
C PHE A 231 4.16 -5.42 4.18
N VAL A 232 3.52 -6.45 3.63
CA VAL A 232 3.60 -6.79 2.21
C VAL A 232 2.20 -6.89 1.61
N MET A 233 2.11 -6.63 0.31
CA MET A 233 0.98 -7.05 -0.50
C MET A 233 1.34 -8.38 -1.18
N VAL A 234 0.63 -9.45 -0.83
CA VAL A 234 0.71 -10.72 -1.53
C VAL A 234 -0.25 -10.69 -2.71
N TYR A 235 0.24 -11.11 -3.87
CA TYR A 235 -0.54 -11.10 -5.10
C TYR A 235 -1.65 -12.15 -5.07
N ALA A 236 -2.72 -11.89 -5.81
CA ALA A 236 -3.84 -12.82 -5.89
C ALA A 236 -3.40 -14.17 -6.51
N PRO A 237 -3.81 -15.31 -5.93
CA PRO A 237 -3.52 -16.62 -6.50
C PRO A 237 -4.32 -16.83 -7.78
N ARG A 238 -3.70 -17.41 -8.81
CA ARG A 238 -4.35 -17.68 -10.11
C ARG A 238 -4.88 -19.11 -10.22
N THR A 239 -4.30 -20.03 -9.46
CA THR A 239 -4.62 -21.45 -9.49
C THR A 239 -4.70 -22.01 -8.08
N GLU A 240 -5.20 -23.23 -7.95
CA GLU A 240 -5.28 -23.88 -6.65
C GLU A 240 -3.91 -24.11 -6.01
N GLU A 241 -2.89 -24.41 -6.82
CA GLU A 241 -1.51 -24.56 -6.36
C GLU A 241 -0.97 -23.22 -5.84
N GLU A 242 -1.29 -22.11 -6.51
CA GLU A 242 -0.95 -20.78 -6.00
C GLU A 242 -1.69 -20.48 -4.69
N THR A 243 -2.95 -20.89 -4.55
CA THR A 243 -3.70 -20.73 -3.30
C THR A 243 -3.02 -21.44 -2.14
N GLU A 244 -2.48 -22.64 -2.34
CA GLU A 244 -1.72 -23.35 -1.29
C GLU A 244 -0.41 -22.63 -0.93
N ILE A 245 0.28 -22.02 -1.90
CA ILE A 245 1.46 -21.20 -1.59
C ILE A 245 1.07 -19.95 -0.81
N VAL A 246 -0.01 -19.27 -1.19
CA VAL A 246 -0.53 -18.11 -0.45
C VAL A 246 -0.95 -18.52 0.97
N ARG A 247 -1.59 -19.67 1.14
CA ARG A 247 -1.92 -20.25 2.46
C ARG A 247 -0.69 -20.39 3.34
N LYS A 248 0.44 -20.90 2.82
CA LYS A 248 1.71 -20.98 3.57
C LYS A 248 2.26 -19.62 3.97
N ILE A 249 2.07 -18.58 3.14
CA ILE A 249 2.47 -17.22 3.48
C ILE A 249 1.58 -16.67 4.62
N VAL A 250 0.28 -16.97 4.61
CA VAL A 250 -0.62 -16.61 5.71
C VAL A 250 -0.22 -17.33 7.00
N ALA A 251 0.15 -18.62 6.93
CA ALA A 251 0.68 -19.36 8.09
C ALA A 251 1.91 -18.68 8.71
N ALA A 252 2.83 -18.18 7.89
CA ALA A 252 3.98 -17.40 8.37
C ALA A 252 3.57 -16.10 9.06
N ALA A 253 2.51 -15.44 8.60
CA ALA A 253 1.96 -14.26 9.24
C ALA A 253 1.31 -14.59 10.59
N CYS A 254 0.59 -15.72 10.69
CA CYS A 254 0.03 -16.22 11.96
C CYS A 254 1.14 -16.46 12.99
N TRP A 255 2.23 -17.10 12.57
CA TRP A 255 3.40 -17.33 13.41
C TRP A 255 4.06 -16.03 13.85
N TRP A 256 4.19 -15.05 12.95
CA TRP A 256 4.82 -13.79 13.29
C TRP A 256 3.98 -12.94 14.24
N ILE A 257 2.68 -12.80 13.98
CA ILE A 257 1.80 -11.88 14.73
C ILE A 257 1.23 -12.53 15.99
N GLY A 258 0.61 -13.70 15.88
CA GLY A 258 -0.07 -14.40 16.99
C GLY A 258 0.77 -15.50 17.64
N GLY A 259 1.92 -15.79 17.06
CA GLY A 259 2.79 -16.86 17.53
C GLY A 259 2.25 -18.26 17.29
N VAL A 260 1.22 -18.41 16.46
CA VAL A 260 0.47 -19.65 16.25
C VAL A 260 1.12 -20.45 15.13
N ASP A 261 1.55 -21.66 15.41
CA ASP A 261 2.12 -22.55 14.41
C ASP A 261 1.04 -23.42 13.77
N VAL A 262 0.34 -22.83 12.81
CA VAL A 262 -0.85 -23.45 12.19
C VAL A 262 -0.56 -24.73 11.38
N ASP A 263 0.71 -24.98 11.04
CA ASP A 263 1.14 -26.19 10.31
C ASP A 263 1.95 -27.16 11.20
N GLY A 264 2.14 -26.87 12.50
CA GLY A 264 2.87 -27.72 13.43
C GLY A 264 4.38 -27.89 13.13
N LYS A 265 5.01 -26.95 12.42
CA LYS A 265 6.45 -26.98 12.08
C LYS A 265 7.40 -27.00 13.27
N PHE A 266 6.99 -26.41 14.38
CA PHE A 266 7.73 -26.24 15.62
C PHE A 266 7.13 -27.07 16.77
N GLY A 267 6.20 -27.99 16.47
CA GLY A 267 5.70 -28.98 17.42
C GLY A 267 4.48 -28.55 18.25
N GLU A 268 3.76 -27.48 17.88
CA GLU A 268 2.43 -27.23 18.44
C GLU A 268 1.43 -28.27 17.87
N GLY A 269 0.55 -28.81 18.72
CA GLY A 269 -0.41 -29.87 18.37
C GLY A 269 -1.40 -29.44 17.29
N PHE A 270 -1.89 -30.38 16.48
CA PHE A 270 -2.53 -30.07 15.19
C PHE A 270 -3.94 -29.42 15.26
N GLN A 271 -4.62 -29.38 16.41
CA GLN A 271 -5.93 -28.72 16.58
C GLN A 271 -6.16 -28.32 18.05
N GLU A 272 -6.78 -27.17 18.27
CA GLU A 272 -7.29 -26.75 19.59
C GLU A 272 -8.69 -27.30 19.85
N GLU A 273 -9.06 -27.45 21.13
CA GLU A 273 -10.44 -27.81 21.48
C GLU A 273 -11.42 -26.72 20.98
N PRO A 274 -12.57 -27.12 20.41
CA PRO A 274 -13.61 -26.19 20.00
C PRO A 274 -14.05 -25.32 21.16
N LEU A 275 -14.41 -24.06 20.85
CA LEU A 275 -15.04 -23.18 21.81
C LEU A 275 -16.47 -23.62 22.09
N SER A 276 -16.91 -23.48 23.34
CA SER A 276 -18.32 -23.56 23.71
C SER A 276 -19.11 -22.37 23.14
N ASP A 277 -20.43 -22.52 23.00
CA ASP A 277 -21.31 -21.45 22.50
C ASP A 277 -21.19 -20.15 23.32
N ALA A 278 -20.97 -20.28 24.64
CA ALA A 278 -20.77 -19.15 25.53
C ALA A 278 -19.44 -18.42 25.26
N GLU A 279 -18.34 -19.15 25.03
CA GLU A 279 -17.05 -18.58 24.67
C GLU A 279 -17.10 -17.88 23.29
N ILE A 280 -17.82 -18.46 22.32
CA ILE A 280 -18.05 -17.85 21.00
C ILE A 280 -18.79 -16.53 21.14
N GLU A 281 -19.84 -16.49 21.97
CA GLU A 281 -20.63 -15.28 22.21
C GLU A 281 -19.78 -14.19 22.89
N GLU A 282 -18.96 -14.55 23.88
CA GLU A 282 -18.06 -13.63 24.57
C GLU A 282 -17.01 -13.04 23.63
N GLN A 283 -16.33 -13.89 22.86
CA GLN A 283 -15.31 -13.47 21.88
C GLN A 283 -15.91 -12.58 20.78
N THR A 284 -17.17 -12.82 20.40
CA THR A 284 -17.92 -11.97 19.46
C THR A 284 -18.27 -10.60 20.08
N LYS A 285 -18.61 -10.54 21.37
CA LYS A 285 -18.93 -9.29 22.09
C LYS A 285 -17.69 -8.42 22.32
N GLU A 286 -16.55 -9.00 22.68
CA GLU A 286 -15.31 -8.26 22.96
C GLU A 286 -14.83 -7.46 21.74
N PHE A 287 -14.93 -8.04 20.55
CA PHE A 287 -14.48 -7.39 19.32
C PHE A 287 -15.43 -6.29 18.80
N LYS A 288 -16.72 -6.34 19.14
CA LYS A 288 -17.67 -5.27 18.81
C LYS A 288 -17.38 -3.97 19.59
N ARG A 289 -16.49 -4.00 20.59
CA ARG A 289 -16.11 -2.80 21.35
C ARG A 289 -15.22 -1.88 20.48
N PRO A 290 -15.59 -0.61 20.26
CA PRO A 290 -14.89 0.30 19.36
C PRO A 290 -13.46 0.66 19.79
N GLU A 291 -13.12 0.45 21.06
CA GLU A 291 -11.76 0.60 21.59
C GLU A 291 -10.80 -0.56 21.26
N ALA A 292 -11.32 -1.67 20.72
CA ALA A 292 -10.51 -2.82 20.33
C ALA A 292 -9.74 -2.60 19.03
N CYS A 293 -9.90 -1.50 18.29
CA CYS A 293 -9.11 -1.23 17.08
C CYS A 293 -8.80 0.27 16.92
N PRO A 294 -7.77 0.79 17.61
CA PRO A 294 -7.32 2.16 17.41
C PRO A 294 -6.58 2.26 16.07
N VAL A 295 -7.33 2.28 14.96
CA VAL A 295 -6.80 2.71 13.67
C VAL A 295 -6.26 4.12 13.85
N PRO A 296 -4.98 4.42 13.58
CA PRO A 296 -4.44 5.76 13.80
C PRO A 296 -5.28 6.78 13.07
N VAL A 297 -5.39 7.97 13.65
CA VAL A 297 -6.09 9.11 13.05
C VAL A 297 -5.57 9.42 11.64
N PHE A 298 -4.30 9.09 11.36
CA PHE A 298 -3.69 9.18 10.02
C PHE A 298 -4.27 8.22 8.98
N ILE A 299 -5.00 7.16 9.36
CA ILE A 299 -5.68 6.22 8.45
C ILE A 299 -7.20 6.43 8.49
N ARG A 300 -7.77 6.93 9.60
CA ARG A 300 -9.18 7.35 9.63
C ARG A 300 -9.40 8.50 8.65
N GLY A 301 -10.11 8.23 7.56
CA GLY A 301 -10.84 9.29 6.88
C GLY A 301 -11.80 9.91 7.88
N SER A 302 -11.73 11.21 8.11
CA SER A 302 -12.73 11.92 8.91
C SER A 302 -14.07 11.77 8.20
N THR A 303 -14.93 10.88 8.70
CA THR A 303 -16.36 10.95 8.43
C THR A 303 -16.90 12.07 9.32
N GLY A 304 -16.99 13.27 8.74
CA GLY A 304 -18.11 14.16 9.04
C GLY A 304 -19.29 13.72 8.18
#